data_AF-A0A9D9BZN2-F1
#
_entry.id   AF-A0A9D9BZN2-F1
#
_cell.length_a   1.000
_cell.length_b   1.000
_cell.length_c   1.000
_cell.angle_alpha   90.00
_cell.angle_beta   90.00
_cell.angle_gamma   90.00
#
_symmetry.space_group_name_H-M   'P 1'
#
loop_
_entity.id
_entity.type
_entity.pdbx_description
1 polymer ?
#
loop_
_entity_poly.entity_id
_entity_poly.type
_entity_poly.pdbx_seq_one_letter_code
_entity_poly.pdbx_strand_id
1 'polypeptide(L)'
;MNAKFFESLEEIAYERGLNVEDVLSKVEIAMQVACKNSESVPYKGTIKMEYDLDRKLVKFINYQYVVNEIDPEGPRGQILVEDAKLIKPKAKAGQSIKTKVDLKLFSRKAASMFKQNFLNELKSLERDEAYNFFSDKVGEIITARVCEIKE
;
A
#
# COMPACT_ATOMS: atom_id res chain seq x y z
N MET A 1 5.77 -15.63 -10.11
CA MET A 1 4.50 -14.86 -10.10
C MET A 1 4.68 -13.38 -9.70
N ASN A 2 5.91 -12.83 -9.63
CA ASN A 2 6.14 -11.44 -9.17
C ASN A 2 6.48 -10.44 -10.30
N ALA A 3 7.18 -10.85 -11.37
CA ALA A 3 7.58 -9.92 -12.44
C ALA A 3 6.38 -9.34 -13.20
N LYS A 4 5.43 -10.20 -13.61
CA LYS A 4 4.23 -9.79 -14.35
C LYS A 4 3.35 -8.78 -13.59
N PHE A 5 3.33 -8.85 -12.26
CA PHE A 5 2.57 -7.89 -11.46
C PHE A 5 3.23 -6.50 -11.48
N PHE A 6 4.56 -6.45 -11.34
CA PHE A 6 5.31 -5.21 -11.42
C PHE A 6 5.21 -4.58 -12.82
N GLU A 7 5.35 -5.38 -13.87
CA GLU A 7 5.21 -4.93 -15.27
C GLU A 7 3.84 -4.31 -15.54
N SER A 8 2.76 -4.89 -15.00
CA SER A 8 1.42 -4.28 -15.11
C SER A 8 1.31 -2.94 -14.37
N LEU A 9 2.04 -2.74 -13.28
CA LEU A 9 2.06 -1.46 -12.59
C LEU A 9 2.86 -0.40 -13.37
N GLU A 10 3.96 -0.81 -14.02
CA GLU A 10 4.71 0.05 -14.95
C GLU A 10 3.83 0.48 -16.13
N GLU A 11 3.08 -0.45 -16.71
CA GLU A 11 2.15 -0.16 -17.82
C GLU A 11 1.07 0.84 -17.40
N ILE A 12 0.44 0.62 -16.23
CA ILE A 12 -0.55 1.56 -15.67
C ILE A 12 0.06 2.94 -15.43
N ALA A 13 1.28 2.99 -14.88
CA ALA A 13 1.97 4.25 -14.63
C ALA A 13 2.24 4.99 -15.94
N TYR A 14 2.76 4.28 -16.95
CA TYR A 14 3.05 4.83 -18.27
C TYR A 14 1.79 5.35 -18.98
N GLU A 15 0.71 4.57 -19.02
CA GLU A 15 -0.55 4.98 -19.67
C GLU A 15 -1.17 6.25 -19.06
N ARG A 16 -0.95 6.45 -17.75
CA ARG A 16 -1.51 7.58 -16.99
C ARG A 16 -0.53 8.75 -16.84
N GLY A 17 0.70 8.63 -17.37
CA GLY A 17 1.73 9.64 -17.22
C GLY A 17 2.19 9.85 -15.77
N LEU A 18 2.13 8.80 -14.95
CA LEU A 18 2.51 8.82 -13.54
C LEU A 18 3.90 8.22 -13.32
N ASN A 19 4.60 8.65 -12.28
CA ASN A 19 5.83 7.99 -11.85
C ASN A 19 5.51 6.60 -11.25
N VAL A 20 6.25 5.57 -11.66
CA VAL A 20 6.06 4.20 -11.17
C VAL A 20 6.27 4.09 -9.65
N GLU A 21 7.19 4.85 -9.07
CA GLU A 21 7.45 4.84 -7.63
C GLU A 21 6.25 5.37 -6.84
N ASP A 22 5.58 6.40 -7.35
CA ASP A 22 4.37 6.93 -6.74
C ASP A 22 3.21 5.92 -6.84
N VAL A 23 3.06 5.25 -7.98
CA VAL A 23 2.08 4.16 -8.14
C VAL A 23 2.37 3.01 -7.16
N LEU A 24 3.64 2.63 -7.00
CA LEU A 24 4.07 1.62 -6.03
C LEU A 24 3.72 2.04 -4.59
N SER A 25 3.90 3.31 -4.23
CA SER A 25 3.47 3.81 -2.92
C SER A 25 1.96 3.64 -2.70
N LYS A 26 1.14 3.87 -3.73
CA LYS A 26 -0.31 3.69 -3.67
C LYS A 26 -0.71 2.22 -3.55
N VAL A 27 0.06 1.30 -4.14
CA VAL A 27 -0.12 -0.14 -3.96
C VAL A 27 0.08 -0.55 -2.51
N GLU A 28 1.10 0.00 -1.82
CA GLU A 28 1.33 -0.28 -0.39
C GLU A 28 0.12 0.13 0.46
N ILE A 29 -0.43 1.33 0.23
CA ILE A 29 -1.61 1.84 0.94
C ILE A 29 -2.82 0.93 0.69
N ALA A 30 -3.10 0.61 -0.58
CA ALA A 30 -4.21 -0.27 -0.94
C ALA A 30 -4.07 -1.66 -0.29
N MET A 31 -2.84 -2.17 -0.18
CA MET A 31 -2.54 -3.44 0.46
C MET A 31 -2.74 -3.39 1.98
N GLN A 32 -2.35 -2.30 2.65
CA GLN A 32 -2.62 -2.11 4.07
C GLN A 32 -4.12 -2.16 4.37
N VAL A 33 -4.95 -1.50 3.53
CA VAL A 33 -6.41 -1.50 3.71
C VAL A 33 -7.00 -2.89 3.45
N ALA A 34 -6.50 -3.61 2.44
CA ALA A 34 -6.95 -4.96 2.12
C ALA A 34 -6.61 -5.98 3.23
N CYS A 35 -5.39 -5.93 3.78
CA CYS A 35 -4.97 -6.77 4.91
C CYS A 35 -5.80 -6.46 6.16
N LYS A 36 -5.94 -5.17 6.51
CA LYS A 36 -6.59 -4.75 7.75
C LYS A 36 -8.06 -5.16 7.83
N ASN A 37 -8.78 -5.08 6.73
CA ASN A 37 -10.23 -5.28 6.71
C ASN A 37 -10.65 -6.68 6.23
N SER A 38 -9.70 -7.57 5.98
CA SER A 38 -9.97 -8.93 5.57
C SER A 38 -9.80 -9.89 6.74
N GLU A 39 -10.91 -10.45 7.20
CA GLU A 39 -10.91 -11.50 8.24
C GLU A 39 -10.17 -12.77 7.80
N SER A 40 -10.04 -12.98 6.48
CA SER A 40 -9.31 -14.13 5.91
C SER A 40 -7.79 -13.99 6.03
N VAL A 41 -7.30 -12.79 6.32
CA VAL A 41 -5.87 -12.47 6.29
C VAL A 41 -5.39 -12.25 7.72
N PRO A 42 -4.46 -13.07 8.25
CA PRO A 42 -4.05 -13.00 9.66
C PRO A 42 -3.07 -11.84 9.96
N TYR A 43 -2.86 -10.93 9.03
CA TYR A 43 -1.86 -9.86 9.16
C TYR A 43 -2.49 -8.62 9.82
N LYS A 44 -2.25 -8.48 11.12
CA LYS A 44 -2.72 -7.35 11.95
C LYS A 44 -1.70 -6.23 12.12
N GLY A 45 -0.51 -6.39 11.55
CA GLY A 45 0.59 -5.43 11.66
C GLY A 45 0.56 -4.36 10.57
N THR A 46 1.61 -3.53 10.55
CA THR A 46 1.84 -2.57 9.48
C THR A 46 2.39 -3.30 8.26
N ILE A 47 1.67 -3.26 7.14
CA ILE A 47 2.14 -3.82 5.89
C ILE A 47 3.03 -2.80 5.20
N LYS A 48 4.25 -3.20 4.86
CA LYS A 48 5.13 -2.41 3.99
C LYS A 48 5.47 -3.18 2.74
N MET A 49 5.65 -2.45 1.65
CA MET A 49 6.11 -3.00 0.39
C MET A 49 7.63 -2.85 0.28
N GLU A 50 8.30 -3.93 -0.07
CA GLU A 50 9.70 -3.94 -0.46
C GLU A 50 9.75 -4.34 -1.94
N TYR A 51 10.34 -3.49 -2.77
CA TYR A 51 10.45 -3.74 -4.19
C TYR A 51 11.88 -3.54 -4.71
N ASP A 52 12.16 -4.22 -5.81
CA ASP A 52 13.43 -4.18 -6.53
C ASP A 52 13.11 -3.87 -7.99
N LEU A 53 13.50 -2.68 -8.44
CA LEU A 53 13.19 -2.15 -9.77
C LEU A 53 13.87 -2.97 -10.88
N ASP A 54 15.14 -3.31 -10.69
CA ASP A 54 15.93 -4.05 -11.68
C ASP A 54 15.39 -5.46 -11.89
N ARG A 55 15.04 -6.13 -10.78
CA ARG A 55 14.52 -7.51 -10.81
C ARG A 55 13.01 -7.56 -10.99
N LYS A 56 12.33 -6.40 -10.99
CA LYS A 56 10.87 -6.28 -11.03
C LYS A 56 10.18 -7.16 -10.00
N LEU A 57 10.70 -7.14 -8.77
CA LEU A 57 10.17 -7.97 -7.68
C LEU A 57 9.45 -7.11 -6.66
N VAL A 58 8.26 -7.53 -6.27
CA VAL A 58 7.51 -6.94 -5.16
C VAL A 58 7.34 -7.98 -4.05
N LYS A 59 7.54 -7.54 -2.81
CA LYS A 59 7.27 -8.31 -1.60
C LYS A 59 6.51 -7.43 -0.62
N PHE A 60 5.56 -8.03 0.08
CA PHE A 60 4.87 -7.38 1.17
C PHE A 60 5.32 -8.02 2.48
N ILE A 61 5.68 -7.17 3.45
CA ILE A 61 6.16 -7.57 4.76
C ILE A 61 5.21 -7.01 5.80
N ASN A 62 4.71 -7.89 6.66
CA ASN A 62 3.94 -7.54 7.83
C ASN A 62 4.88 -7.27 9.00
N TYR A 63 4.84 -6.05 9.54
CA TYR A 63 5.62 -5.62 10.69
C TYR A 63 4.74 -5.64 11.94
N GLN A 64 5.15 -6.39 12.94
CA GLN A 64 4.49 -6.45 14.24
C GLN A 64 5.45 -6.07 15.36
N TYR A 65 4.94 -5.36 16.36
CA TYR A 65 5.73 -4.92 17.51
C TYR A 65 5.45 -5.81 18.72
N VAL A 66 6.49 -6.42 19.26
CA VAL A 66 6.36 -7.39 20.35
C VAL A 66 6.23 -6.65 21.69
N VAL A 67 5.13 -6.89 22.41
CA VAL A 67 4.81 -6.24 23.68
C VAL A 67 4.44 -7.28 24.74
N ASN A 68 4.61 -6.92 26.02
CA ASN A 68 4.14 -7.76 27.13
C ASN A 68 2.63 -7.70 27.29
N GLU A 69 2.04 -6.52 27.08
CA GLU A 69 0.61 -6.25 27.18
C GLU A 69 0.19 -5.37 25.99
N ILE A 70 -1.03 -5.54 25.50
CA ILE A 70 -1.55 -4.73 24.39
C ILE A 70 -1.99 -3.38 24.95
N ASP A 71 -1.32 -2.32 24.50
CA ASP A 71 -1.68 -0.94 24.82
C ASP A 71 -2.58 -0.36 23.70
N PRO A 72 -3.84 0.01 24.00
CA PRO A 72 -4.73 0.65 23.03
C PRO A 72 -4.23 2.00 22.50
N GLU A 73 -3.44 2.74 23.29
CA GLU A 73 -2.82 4.01 22.91
C GLU A 73 -1.45 3.82 22.24
N GLY A 74 -0.93 2.60 22.27
CA GLY A 74 0.36 2.22 21.72
C GLY A 74 0.40 2.09 20.20
N PRO A 75 1.56 1.68 19.64
CA PRO A 75 1.71 1.53 18.20
C PRO A 75 0.74 0.46 17.64
N ARG A 76 0.23 0.68 16.43
CA ARG A 76 -0.57 -0.34 15.75
C ARG A 76 0.28 -1.57 15.43
N GLY A 77 -0.35 -2.74 15.38
CA GLY A 77 0.34 -4.00 15.05
C GLY A 77 1.07 -4.65 16.21
N GLN A 78 0.66 -4.38 17.45
CA GLN A 78 1.17 -5.06 18.63
C GLN A 78 0.87 -6.58 18.59
N ILE A 79 1.82 -7.37 19.08
CA ILE A 79 1.70 -8.82 19.26
C ILE A 79 2.26 -9.17 20.64
N LEU A 80 1.56 -10.02 21.39
CA LEU A 80 2.02 -10.48 22.70
C LEU A 80 3.29 -11.32 22.56
N VAL A 81 4.17 -11.27 23.56
CA VAL A 81 5.41 -12.08 23.57
C VAL A 81 5.12 -13.57 23.36
N GLU A 82 4.01 -14.06 23.90
CA GLU A 82 3.60 -15.47 23.78
C GLU A 82 3.29 -15.84 22.33
N ASP A 83 2.43 -15.07 21.66
CA ASP A 83 2.11 -15.25 20.23
C ASP A 83 3.33 -15.02 19.34
N ALA A 84 4.16 -14.04 19.69
CA ALA A 84 5.39 -13.71 18.98
C ALA A 84 6.38 -14.90 19.00
N LYS A 85 6.44 -15.66 20.10
CA LYS A 85 7.28 -16.84 20.23
C LYS A 85 6.83 -18.00 19.34
N LEU A 86 5.55 -18.09 18.99
CA LEU A 86 5.05 -19.08 18.02
C LEU A 86 5.62 -18.85 16.61
N ILE A 87 5.86 -17.59 16.25
CA ILE A 87 6.45 -17.21 14.96
C ILE A 87 7.99 -17.27 15.03
N LYS A 88 8.56 -16.72 16.11
CA LYS A 88 10.00 -16.64 16.31
C LYS A 88 10.33 -16.99 17.77
N PRO A 89 10.86 -18.20 18.07
CA PRO A 89 11.07 -18.67 19.44
C PRO A 89 11.95 -17.77 20.33
N LYS A 90 12.81 -16.96 19.72
CA LYS A 90 13.71 -16.01 20.40
C LYS A 90 13.14 -14.59 20.54
N ALA A 91 11.86 -14.38 20.23
CA ALA A 91 11.23 -13.07 20.33
C ALA A 91 11.20 -12.55 21.78
N LYS A 92 11.46 -11.25 21.93
CA LYS A 92 11.41 -10.53 23.20
C LYS A 92 10.59 -9.25 23.05
N ALA A 93 9.94 -8.81 24.13
CA ALA A 93 9.28 -7.51 24.16
C ALA A 93 10.25 -6.39 23.76
N GLY A 94 9.74 -5.40 23.04
CA GLY A 94 10.52 -4.29 22.49
C GLY A 94 11.16 -4.58 21.12
N GLN A 95 11.01 -5.79 20.57
CA GLN A 95 11.50 -6.13 19.23
C GLN A 95 10.39 -6.01 18.18
N SER A 96 10.79 -5.88 16.91
CA SER A 96 9.89 -6.04 15.77
C SER A 96 10.05 -7.42 15.13
N ILE A 97 8.92 -8.02 14.76
CA ILE A 97 8.85 -9.23 13.96
C ILE A 97 8.42 -8.86 12.55
N LYS A 98 9.12 -9.42 11.57
CA LYS A 98 8.81 -9.30 10.15
C LYS A 98 8.32 -10.65 9.66
N THR A 99 7.12 -10.67 9.09
CA THR A 99 6.56 -11.87 8.47
C THR A 99 6.23 -11.55 7.03
N LYS A 100 6.61 -12.42 6.10
CA LYS A 100 6.25 -12.27 4.69
C LYS A 100 4.74 -12.46 4.55
N VAL A 101 4.09 -11.54 3.85
CA VAL A 101 2.68 -11.66 3.48
C VAL A 101 2.56 -12.68 2.35
N ASP A 102 1.73 -13.70 2.57
CA ASP A 102 1.36 -14.67 1.54
C ASP A 102 0.08 -14.22 0.84
N LEU A 103 0.22 -13.82 -0.42
CA LEU A 103 -0.90 -13.39 -1.26
C LEU A 103 -1.90 -14.53 -1.53
N LYS A 104 -1.51 -15.80 -1.34
CA LYS A 104 -2.44 -16.94 -1.51
C LYS A 104 -3.54 -16.98 -0.46
N LEU A 105 -3.34 -16.34 0.69
CA LEU A 105 -4.35 -16.23 1.74
C LEU A 105 -5.42 -15.19 1.42
N PHE A 106 -5.26 -14.41 0.35
CA PHE A 106 -6.21 -13.38 -0.03
C PHE A 106 -7.45 -13.99 -0.64
N SER A 107 -8.58 -13.84 0.06
CA SER A 107 -9.89 -14.17 -0.47
C SER A 107 -10.28 -13.22 -1.62
N ARG A 108 -11.30 -13.61 -2.38
CA ARG A 108 -11.90 -12.76 -3.42
C ARG A 108 -12.32 -11.38 -2.87
N LYS A 109 -12.83 -11.33 -1.63
CA LYS A 109 -13.20 -10.09 -0.96
C LYS A 109 -11.98 -9.20 -0.74
N ALA A 110 -10.89 -9.74 -0.21
CA ALA A 110 -9.63 -9.01 0.00
C ALA A 110 -9.07 -8.45 -1.32
N ALA A 111 -9.06 -9.27 -2.38
CA ALA A 111 -8.60 -8.85 -3.71
C ALA A 111 -9.49 -7.74 -4.30
N SER A 112 -10.81 -7.83 -4.15
CA SER A 112 -11.73 -6.77 -4.59
C SER A 112 -11.53 -5.47 -3.83
N MET A 113 -11.31 -5.54 -2.51
CA MET A 113 -11.03 -4.37 -1.68
C MET A 113 -9.70 -3.73 -2.04
N PHE A 114 -8.65 -4.53 -2.27
CA PHE A 114 -7.39 -4.04 -2.79
C PHE A 114 -7.61 -3.26 -4.09
N LYS A 115 -8.29 -3.86 -5.08
CA LYS A 115 -8.57 -3.23 -6.37
C LYS A 115 -9.30 -1.90 -6.21
N GLN A 116 -10.35 -1.87 -5.41
CA GLN A 116 -11.15 -0.65 -5.19
C GLN A 116 -10.32 0.46 -4.54
N ASN A 117 -9.56 0.14 -3.48
CA ASN A 117 -8.71 1.12 -2.83
C ASN A 117 -7.58 1.58 -3.75
N PHE A 118 -6.94 0.68 -4.48
CA PHE A 118 -5.88 1.02 -5.41
C PHE A 118 -6.37 1.99 -6.50
N LEU A 119 -7.55 1.76 -7.08
CA LEU A 119 -8.14 2.68 -8.05
C LEU A 119 -8.47 4.05 -7.45
N ASN A 120 -8.89 4.10 -6.18
CA ASN A 120 -9.16 5.37 -5.50
C ASN A 120 -7.86 6.13 -5.21
N GLU A 121 -6.81 5.44 -4.78
CA GLU A 121 -5.50 6.00 -4.52
C GLU A 121 -4.83 6.50 -5.81
N LEU A 122 -4.97 5.78 -6.93
CA LEU A 122 -4.55 6.26 -8.25
C LEU A 122 -5.24 7.57 -8.64
N LYS A 123 -6.57 7.64 -8.49
CA LYS A 123 -7.30 8.89 -8.72
C LYS A 123 -6.86 10.00 -7.79
N SER A 124 -6.44 9.68 -6.57
CA SER A 124 -5.90 10.69 -5.65
C SER A 124 -4.56 11.20 -6.14
N LEU A 125 -3.66 10.31 -6.55
CA LEU A 125 -2.37 10.67 -7.12
C LEU A 125 -2.54 11.58 -8.35
N GLU A 126 -3.46 11.25 -9.25
CA GLU A 126 -3.76 12.10 -10.42
C GLU A 126 -4.27 13.50 -10.03
N ARG A 127 -5.06 13.60 -8.96
CA ARG A 127 -5.51 14.90 -8.43
C ARG A 127 -4.36 15.69 -7.82
N ASP A 128 -3.47 15.01 -7.09
CA ASP A 128 -2.31 15.62 -6.46
C ASP A 128 -1.36 16.18 -7.54
N GLU A 129 -1.10 15.42 -8.60
CA GLU A 129 -0.34 15.87 -9.78
C GLU A 129 -0.98 17.06 -10.49
N ALA A 130 -2.29 16.99 -10.75
CA ALA A 130 -3.02 18.11 -11.34
C ALA A 130 -2.96 19.36 -10.47
N TYR A 131 -3.11 19.21 -9.15
CA TYR A 131 -3.00 20.32 -8.20
C TYR A 131 -1.61 20.96 -8.24
N ASN A 132 -0.55 20.14 -8.18
CA ASN A 132 0.83 20.63 -8.24
C ASN A 132 1.08 21.39 -9.54
N PHE A 133 0.65 20.85 -10.67
CA PHE A 133 0.75 21.50 -11.97
C PHE A 133 0.09 22.90 -11.99
N PHE A 134 -1.13 23.04 -11.45
CA PHE A 134 -1.81 24.33 -11.41
C PHE A 134 -1.26 25.29 -10.36
N SER A 135 -0.77 24.76 -9.24
CA SER A 135 -0.12 25.55 -8.18
C SER A 135 1.13 26.25 -8.72
N ASP A 136 1.91 25.56 -9.56
CA ASP A 136 3.10 26.14 -10.20
C ASP A 136 2.75 27.20 -11.26
N LYS A 137 1.48 27.26 -11.69
CA LYS A 137 0.97 28.18 -12.72
C LYS A 137 0.21 29.38 -12.15
N VAL A 138 0.26 29.58 -10.84
CA VAL A 138 -0.38 30.73 -10.20
C VAL A 138 0.24 32.03 -10.73
N GLY A 139 -0.60 32.86 -11.35
CA GLY A 139 -0.20 34.14 -11.93
C GLY A 139 0.18 34.09 -13.42
N GLU A 140 0.16 32.91 -14.05
CA GLU A 140 0.38 32.76 -15.49
C GLU A 140 -0.94 32.80 -16.28
N ILE A 141 -0.90 33.29 -17.52
CA ILE A 141 -2.02 33.18 -18.47
C ILE A 141 -1.89 31.84 -19.19
N ILE A 142 -2.88 30.96 -19.00
CA ILE A 142 -2.94 29.65 -19.66
C ILE A 142 -4.06 29.62 -20.70
N THR A 143 -3.85 28.86 -21.78
CA THR A 143 -4.89 28.62 -22.80
C THR A 143 -5.55 27.26 -22.52
N ALA A 144 -6.88 27.22 -22.53
CA ALA A 144 -7.66 26.00 -22.32
C ALA A 144 -8.84 25.91 -23.30
N ARG A 145 -9.31 24.69 -23.56
CA ARG A 145 -10.49 24.43 -24.38
C ARG A 145 -11.69 24.13 -23.46
N VAL A 146 -12.84 24.72 -23.75
CA VAL A 146 -14.10 24.39 -23.07
C VAL A 146 -14.58 23.02 -23.55
N CYS A 147 -14.75 22.07 -22.61
CA CYS A 147 -15.20 20.71 -22.90
C CYS A 147 -16.70 20.49 -22.63
N GLU A 148 -17.24 21.11 -21.57
CA GLU A 148 -18.64 20.96 -21.15
C GLU A 148 -19.10 22.25 -20.48
N ILE A 149 -20.34 22.66 -20.74
CA ILE A 149 -21.02 23.77 -20.05
C ILE A 149 -22.20 23.15 -19.32
N LYS A 150 -22.21 23.26 -17.99
CA LYS A 150 -23.33 22.77 -17.17
C LYS A 150 -24.27 23.94 -16.91
N GLU A 151 -25.54 23.77 -17.30
CA GLU A 151 -26.66 24.68 -16.99
C GLU A 151 -27.01 24.66 -15.49
#